data_AF-B7G549-F1
#
_entry.id   AF-B7G549-F1
#
_cell.length_a   1.000
_cell.length_b   1.000
_cell.length_c   1.000
_cell.angle_alpha   90.00
_cell.angle_beta   90.00
_cell.angle_gamma   90.00
#
_symmetry.space_group_name_H-M   'P 1'
#
loop_
_entity.id
_entity.type
_entity.pdbx_description
1 polymer ?
#
loop_
_entity_poly.entity_id
_entity_poly.type
_entity_poly.pdbx_seq_one_letter_code
_entity_poly.pdbx_strand_id
1 'polypeptide(L)'
;MVPLGSFRWCSLLWTYGSVHAWSPPVTAAVDHVSRREWLGFLVSTVAVDTPIDDTGLAKDASIPPTTLVSSQELPIMLRDYTKLVPLGPPEAKLRNEYSPDVADRLTNMDKGPIDALAQKLTNDLANGATGRGSYIVTGDLNPRIFRDDCVFQDPTNRVASLRQYRQALTILFDPERSVVEVLEPVRRIVSDTDDGSIRLRGRFRQRGYLQFLPWQPYVTAYESTITYRIDPDTGRIAEQSQTWTKSANRALRESFTPSWNGSPPASSQLPTSDEPEPVRALFRRVNGRRPYEYSDEERVEIADLVRKIVAENASERQRYQWSEDALVGRWILVYLEPGPEGSGVDRRVPFPEFPWNDSYQIFARNTVTNVGEIWGPSLYATVSGSLSEQDVGSRTMPKRFTTSIHGGQICWKEVRPCVPLPIQGEGVFQLEYIGPRLRILQNLNGGGARGVQIRLP
;
A
#
# COMPACT_ATOMS: atom_id res chain seq x y z
N MET A 1 11.22 49.04 4.79
CA MET A 1 12.17 49.18 3.67
C MET A 1 13.57 49.10 4.24
N VAL A 2 14.31 48.05 3.87
CA VAL A 2 15.75 47.71 4.05
C VAL A 2 15.87 46.21 3.64
N PRO A 3 16.99 45.76 3.04
CA PRO A 3 16.95 45.20 1.68
C PRO A 3 17.22 43.69 1.54
N LEU A 4 16.94 43.20 0.33
CA LEU A 4 17.30 41.90 -0.24
C LEU A 4 18.83 41.68 -0.27
N GLY A 5 19.29 40.61 0.37
CA GLY A 5 20.66 40.11 0.30
C GLY A 5 20.85 39.16 -0.90
N SER A 6 21.62 39.62 -1.86
CA SER A 6 22.15 38.86 -2.99
C SER A 6 23.21 37.84 -2.55
N PHE A 7 23.04 36.56 -2.90
CA PHE A 7 24.12 35.58 -2.84
C PHE A 7 24.79 35.44 -4.22
N ARG A 8 26.04 35.89 -4.28
CA ARG A 8 26.94 35.74 -5.42
C ARG A 8 27.49 34.32 -5.48
N TRP A 9 27.45 33.76 -6.68
CA TRP A 9 28.21 32.59 -7.10
C TRP A 9 29.70 32.91 -7.11
N CYS A 10 30.51 32.04 -6.48
CA CYS A 10 31.96 32.03 -6.65
C CYS A 10 32.32 30.97 -7.69
N SER A 11 32.88 31.45 -8.79
CA SER A 11 33.55 30.67 -9.82
C SER A 11 34.88 30.13 -9.31
N LEU A 12 35.22 28.89 -9.65
CA LEU A 12 36.59 28.43 -9.67
C LEU A 12 36.85 27.70 -11.00
N LEU A 13 37.56 28.43 -11.84
CA LEU A 13 38.26 27.95 -13.04
C LEU A 13 39.26 26.87 -12.66
N TRP A 14 39.36 25.82 -13.48
CA TRP A 14 40.66 25.24 -13.86
C TRP A 14 40.61 24.86 -15.35
N THR A 15 41.66 25.27 -16.06
CA THR A 15 41.93 25.13 -17.50
C THR A 15 42.89 23.97 -17.78
N TYR A 16 43.01 23.63 -19.07
CA TYR A 16 43.91 22.68 -19.78
C TYR A 16 43.23 21.36 -20.19
N GLY A 17 43.24 20.93 -21.46
CA GLY A 17 43.84 21.45 -22.69
C GLY A 17 43.37 20.67 -23.93
N SER A 18 43.41 21.34 -25.09
CA SER A 18 43.25 20.79 -26.45
C SER A 18 44.36 19.74 -26.74
N VAL A 19 44.25 18.71 -27.60
CA VAL A 19 44.09 18.62 -29.08
C VAL A 19 43.85 17.09 -29.35
N HIS A 20 43.15 16.54 -30.34
CA HIS A 20 43.20 16.66 -31.80
C HIS A 20 41.98 15.93 -32.42
N ALA A 21 41.56 16.42 -33.59
CA ALA A 21 40.60 15.78 -34.48
C ALA A 21 41.14 14.45 -35.03
N TRP A 22 40.26 13.47 -35.28
CA TRP A 22 40.33 12.51 -36.39
C TRP A 22 38.95 11.85 -36.58
N SER A 23 38.57 11.66 -37.83
CA SER A 23 37.46 10.82 -38.35
C SER A 23 37.96 10.26 -39.68
N PRO A 24 37.39 9.19 -40.32
CA PRO A 24 36.37 8.17 -39.94
C PRO A 24 36.96 6.74 -40.23
N PRO A 25 36.26 5.60 -40.58
CA PRO A 25 34.82 5.30 -40.79
C PRO A 25 34.26 3.96 -40.25
N VAL A 26 32.91 3.88 -40.26
CA VAL A 26 31.97 2.74 -40.47
C VAL A 26 32.47 1.28 -40.28
N THR A 27 31.86 0.53 -39.36
CA THR A 27 31.08 -0.72 -39.62
C THR A 27 30.44 -1.24 -38.32
N ALA A 28 29.32 -1.95 -38.47
CA ALA A 28 28.44 -2.43 -37.43
C ALA A 28 29.01 -3.61 -36.63
N ALA A 29 28.82 -3.58 -35.31
CA ALA A 29 28.61 -4.75 -34.46
C ALA A 29 27.74 -4.29 -33.27
N VAL A 30 26.51 -4.80 -33.18
CA VAL A 30 25.66 -4.61 -32.01
C VAL A 30 26.05 -5.69 -31.01
N ASP A 31 26.96 -5.35 -30.09
CA ASP A 31 27.28 -6.22 -28.97
C ASP A 31 26.25 -6.04 -27.84
N HIS A 32 25.77 -7.18 -27.34
CA HIS A 32 24.90 -7.26 -26.18
C HIS A 32 25.64 -6.77 -24.93
N VAL A 33 25.34 -5.55 -24.50
CA VAL A 33 25.75 -5.02 -23.19
C VAL A 33 25.13 -5.86 -22.08
N SER A 34 25.96 -6.52 -21.27
CA SER A 34 25.51 -7.38 -20.19
C SER A 34 25.07 -6.58 -18.95
N ARG A 35 24.09 -7.14 -18.22
CA ARG A 35 23.37 -6.61 -17.05
C ARG A 35 24.23 -5.98 -15.92
N ARG A 36 25.55 -6.23 -15.86
CA ARG A 36 26.43 -5.68 -14.80
C ARG A 36 26.85 -4.23 -15.01
N GLU A 37 26.87 -3.74 -16.25
CA GLU A 37 27.35 -2.38 -16.54
C GLU A 37 26.26 -1.31 -16.28
N TRP A 38 24.98 -1.69 -16.38
CA TRP A 38 23.85 -0.77 -16.18
C TRP A 38 23.63 -0.35 -14.71
N LEU A 39 23.93 -1.21 -13.74
CA LEU A 39 23.75 -0.89 -12.31
C LEU A 39 24.90 -0.03 -11.75
N GLY A 40 26.08 -0.04 -12.40
CA GLY A 40 27.23 0.79 -11.98
C GLY A 40 27.05 2.28 -12.28
N PHE A 41 26.23 2.64 -13.26
CA PHE A 41 26.09 4.02 -13.73
C PHE A 41 25.09 4.86 -12.92
N LEU A 42 24.24 4.24 -12.10
CA LEU A 42 23.25 4.92 -11.24
C LEU A 42 23.66 5.02 -9.76
N VAL A 43 24.75 4.34 -9.35
CA VAL A 43 25.26 4.34 -7.98
C VAL A 43 26.78 4.51 -8.01
N SER A 44 27.24 5.72 -8.28
CA SER A 44 28.65 6.09 -8.10
C SER A 44 28.80 7.57 -7.73
N THR A 45 28.32 7.90 -6.53
CA THR A 45 28.92 8.94 -5.69
C THR A 45 28.78 8.51 -4.24
N VAL A 46 29.91 8.48 -3.53
CA VAL A 46 30.17 7.95 -2.18
C VAL A 46 30.46 6.44 -2.15
N ALA A 47 31.60 6.06 -2.72
CA ALA A 47 32.38 4.93 -2.21
C ALA A 47 33.56 5.52 -1.45
N VAL A 48 33.64 5.20 -0.15
CA VAL A 48 34.84 5.41 0.67
C VAL A 48 35.73 4.21 0.42
N ASP A 49 36.91 4.44 -0.16
CA ASP A 49 37.94 3.43 -0.33
C ASP A 49 38.45 2.95 1.04
N THR A 50 38.37 1.65 1.30
CA THR A 50 39.23 0.98 2.26
C THR A 50 39.84 -0.26 1.61
N PRO A 51 41.17 -0.46 1.70
CA PRO A 51 41.84 -1.56 1.03
C PRO A 51 41.57 -2.88 1.73
N ILE A 52 41.31 -3.92 0.94
CA ILE A 52 41.27 -5.32 1.39
C ILE A 52 42.70 -5.83 1.36
N ASP A 53 43.19 -6.27 2.51
CA ASP A 53 44.44 -7.01 2.65
C ASP A 53 44.13 -8.50 2.80
N ASP A 54 44.83 -9.33 2.04
CA ASP A 54 44.78 -10.78 2.02
C ASP A 54 45.56 -11.34 3.22
N THR A 55 44.92 -12.10 4.12
CA THR A 55 45.55 -13.23 4.83
C THR A 55 44.49 -14.11 5.52
N GLY A 56 44.68 -15.43 5.43
CA GLY A 56 43.80 -16.44 6.03
C GLY A 56 44.19 -16.91 7.44
N LEU A 57 43.34 -17.82 7.98
CA LEU A 57 43.41 -18.58 9.27
C LEU A 57 43.13 -17.75 10.54
N ALA A 58 42.42 -18.21 11.58
CA ALA A 58 41.80 -19.49 11.94
C ALA A 58 40.67 -19.31 12.99
N LYS A 59 39.82 -20.34 13.08
CA LYS A 59 39.17 -20.96 14.25
C LYS A 59 38.27 -20.16 15.23
N ASP A 60 37.11 -20.79 15.44
CA ASP A 60 36.33 -20.91 16.68
C ASP A 60 35.99 -19.63 17.45
N ALA A 61 34.79 -19.11 17.17
CA ALA A 61 33.94 -18.54 18.22
C ALA A 61 32.49 -18.89 17.90
N SER A 62 31.95 -19.85 18.67
CA SER A 62 30.53 -20.14 18.76
C SER A 62 29.77 -18.88 19.20
N ILE A 63 29.12 -18.21 18.25
CA ILE A 63 28.17 -17.14 18.56
C ILE A 63 26.89 -17.82 19.06
N PRO A 64 26.39 -17.52 20.28
CA PRO A 64 25.12 -18.05 20.75
C PRO A 64 24.00 -17.56 19.82
N PRO A 65 22.95 -18.35 19.58
CA PRO A 65 21.85 -17.94 18.73
C PRO A 65 21.25 -16.66 19.30
N THR A 66 21.55 -15.54 18.64
CA THR A 66 20.89 -14.27 18.90
C THR A 66 19.43 -14.53 18.62
N THR A 67 18.63 -14.45 19.67
CA THR A 67 17.17 -14.49 19.60
C THR A 67 16.79 -13.50 18.52
N LEU A 68 16.26 -14.01 17.40
CA LEU A 68 15.68 -13.18 16.35
C LEU A 68 14.58 -12.35 17.01
N VAL A 69 14.92 -11.12 17.40
CA VAL A 69 13.93 -10.13 17.81
C VAL A 69 13.00 -10.01 16.62
N SER A 70 11.74 -10.41 16.82
CA SER A 70 10.69 -10.33 15.82
C SER A 70 10.72 -8.96 15.17
N SER A 71 11.02 -8.91 13.86
CA SER A 71 11.10 -7.69 13.05
C SER A 71 9.76 -6.95 12.90
N GLN A 72 8.72 -7.43 13.58
CA GLN A 72 7.37 -6.90 13.56
C GLN A 72 7.19 -5.72 14.54
N GLU A 73 8.03 -5.61 15.56
CA GLU A 73 7.82 -4.74 16.72
C GLU A 73 9.06 -3.91 17.08
N LEU A 74 8.91 -2.61 17.34
CA LEU A 74 10.01 -1.84 17.93
C LEU A 74 10.24 -2.30 19.38
N PRO A 75 11.50 -2.42 19.83
CA PRO A 75 11.83 -2.59 21.24
C PRO A 75 11.07 -1.59 22.12
N ILE A 76 10.55 -2.03 23.28
CA ILE A 76 9.75 -1.20 24.20
C ILE A 76 10.46 0.12 24.51
N MET A 77 11.78 0.08 24.73
CA MET A 77 12.61 1.25 24.96
C MET A 77 12.51 2.29 23.85
N LEU A 78 12.42 1.89 22.58
CA LEU A 78 12.28 2.79 21.43
C LEU A 78 10.86 3.34 21.27
N ARG A 79 9.84 2.60 21.71
CA ARG A 79 8.43 3.07 21.69
C ARG A 79 8.18 4.20 22.67
N ASP A 80 8.91 4.24 23.78
CA ASP A 80 8.80 5.34 24.75
C ASP A 80 9.41 6.65 24.20
N TYR A 81 10.32 6.59 23.21
CA TYR A 81 10.93 7.76 22.56
C TYR A 81 10.12 8.30 21.37
N THR A 82 9.27 7.49 20.74
CA THR A 82 8.40 7.90 19.62
C THR A 82 7.10 8.56 20.09
N LYS A 83 6.97 8.91 21.39
CA LYS A 83 5.84 9.65 21.94
C LYS A 83 5.52 10.85 21.07
N LEU A 84 4.44 10.74 20.31
CA LEU A 84 3.97 11.75 19.40
C LEU A 84 3.69 13.05 20.17
N VAL A 85 4.53 14.05 19.89
CA VAL A 85 4.45 15.44 20.37
C VAL A 85 4.63 15.57 21.90
N PRO A 86 5.54 16.44 22.38
CA PRO A 86 5.52 16.87 23.77
C PRO A 86 4.30 17.78 23.96
N LEU A 87 3.12 17.16 24.07
CA LEU A 87 1.92 17.83 24.54
C LEU A 87 2.24 18.20 25.99
N GLY A 88 2.36 19.50 26.24
CA GLY A 88 2.75 20.07 27.52
C GLY A 88 1.91 19.55 28.70
N PRO A 89 2.22 20.00 29.92
CA PRO A 89 1.55 19.52 31.10
C PRO A 89 0.01 19.71 31.03
N PRO A 90 -0.74 18.89 31.78
CA PRO A 90 -2.20 18.93 31.83
C PRO A 90 -2.81 20.34 31.98
N GLU A 91 -3.44 20.91 30.95
CA GLU A 91 -4.44 21.96 31.18
C GLU A 91 -5.79 21.32 31.54
N ALA A 92 -6.40 21.81 32.63
CA ALA A 92 -7.51 21.20 33.36
C ALA A 92 -8.92 21.48 32.75
N LYS A 93 -9.07 21.47 31.42
CA LYS A 93 -10.31 21.91 30.74
C LYS A 93 -11.11 20.81 30.02
N LEU A 94 -11.37 19.66 30.65
CA LEU A 94 -12.23 18.60 30.07
C LEU A 94 -13.31 18.04 31.02
N ARG A 95 -13.72 18.80 32.05
CA ARG A 95 -14.61 18.26 33.10
C ARG A 95 -16.13 18.30 32.82
N ASN A 96 -16.61 18.88 31.71
CA ASN A 96 -18.03 19.29 31.62
C ASN A 96 -18.82 18.74 30.42
N GLU A 97 -18.61 17.49 29.97
CA GLU A 97 -19.41 17.00 28.82
C GLU A 97 -20.15 15.66 28.99
N TYR A 98 -20.11 15.01 30.15
CA TYR A 98 -20.86 13.76 30.31
C TYR A 98 -21.54 13.62 31.68
N SER A 99 -22.87 13.37 31.66
CA SER A 99 -23.79 13.24 32.82
C SER A 99 -23.62 11.93 33.62
N PRO A 100 -23.48 11.94 34.96
CA PRO A 100 -22.94 10.84 35.79
C PRO A 100 -23.70 9.49 35.79
N ASP A 101 -24.88 9.41 35.19
CA ASP A 101 -25.85 8.31 35.39
C ASP A 101 -25.51 6.94 34.74
N VAL A 102 -24.36 6.81 34.07
CA VAL A 102 -23.97 5.57 33.33
C VAL A 102 -22.92 4.75 34.09
N ALA A 103 -22.15 5.37 35.00
CA ALA A 103 -21.06 4.69 35.72
C ALA A 103 -21.59 3.62 36.71
N ASP A 104 -22.77 3.84 37.28
CA ASP A 104 -23.39 2.92 38.26
C ASP A 104 -24.01 1.66 37.63
N ARG A 105 -24.15 1.60 36.30
CA ARG A 105 -24.73 0.44 35.60
C ARG A 105 -23.70 -0.60 35.15
N LEU A 106 -22.39 -0.33 35.30
CA LEU A 106 -21.32 -1.20 34.81
C LEU A 106 -20.64 -2.04 35.91
N THR A 107 -20.98 -1.83 37.18
CA THR A 107 -20.34 -2.46 38.35
C THR A 107 -20.96 -3.78 38.81
N ASN A 108 -22.04 -4.26 38.16
CA ASN A 108 -22.67 -5.56 38.44
C ASN A 108 -22.43 -6.53 37.27
N MET A 109 -21.33 -7.29 37.30
CA MET A 109 -20.79 -8.03 36.15
C MET A 109 -21.34 -9.46 35.99
N ASP A 110 -22.49 -9.59 35.34
CA ASP A 110 -22.92 -10.82 34.64
C ASP A 110 -22.45 -10.81 33.16
N LYS A 111 -22.76 -11.85 32.37
CA LYS A 111 -22.38 -11.96 30.94
C LYS A 111 -22.93 -10.84 30.04
N GLY A 112 -24.11 -10.28 30.35
CA GLY A 112 -24.79 -9.26 29.52
C GLY A 112 -24.03 -7.91 29.37
N PRO A 113 -23.47 -7.33 30.45
CA PRO A 113 -22.68 -6.09 30.39
C PRO A 113 -21.43 -6.13 29.50
N ILE A 114 -20.72 -7.27 29.43
CA ILE A 114 -19.50 -7.40 28.65
C ILE A 114 -19.78 -7.42 27.14
N ASP A 115 -20.84 -8.11 26.73
CA ASP A 115 -21.25 -8.14 25.33
C ASP A 115 -21.76 -6.76 24.89
N ALA A 116 -22.41 -6.00 25.79
CA ALA A 116 -22.78 -4.61 25.53
C ALA A 116 -21.56 -3.69 25.38
N LEU A 117 -20.51 -3.89 26.19
CA LEU A 117 -19.23 -3.18 26.03
C LEU A 117 -18.56 -3.53 24.70
N ALA A 118 -18.57 -4.81 24.31
CA ALA A 118 -18.00 -5.26 23.04
C ALA A 118 -18.77 -4.67 21.83
N GLN A 119 -20.09 -4.63 21.89
CA GLN A 119 -20.91 -3.97 20.87
C GLN A 119 -20.61 -2.47 20.79
N LYS A 120 -20.44 -1.82 21.94
CA LYS A 120 -20.07 -0.39 22.00
C LYS A 120 -18.69 -0.13 21.41
N LEU A 121 -17.69 -0.94 21.74
CA LEU A 121 -16.35 -0.82 21.15
C LEU A 121 -16.37 -1.06 19.64
N THR A 122 -17.20 -2.00 19.16
CA THR A 122 -17.42 -2.21 17.73
C THR A 122 -18.01 -0.97 17.07
N ASN A 123 -19.01 -0.34 17.70
CA ASN A 123 -19.57 0.91 17.21
C ASN A 123 -18.55 2.05 17.23
N ASP A 124 -17.80 2.22 18.32
CA ASP A 124 -16.80 3.29 18.43
C ASP A 124 -15.70 3.11 17.37
N LEU A 125 -15.30 1.86 17.06
CA LEU A 125 -14.34 1.55 15.98
C LEU A 125 -14.87 1.94 14.60
N ALA A 126 -16.17 1.79 14.35
CA ALA A 126 -16.77 2.13 13.06
C ALA A 126 -17.10 3.63 12.95
N ASN A 127 -17.77 4.16 13.97
CA ASN A 127 -18.50 5.43 13.92
C ASN A 127 -18.03 6.45 14.96
N GLY A 128 -17.22 6.05 15.93
CA GLY A 128 -16.92 6.86 17.11
C GLY A 128 -18.09 6.90 18.11
N ALA A 129 -17.81 7.40 19.31
CA ALA A 129 -18.76 7.49 20.42
C ALA A 129 -19.86 8.52 20.19
N THR A 130 -19.62 9.53 19.33
CA THR A 130 -20.56 10.60 18.99
C THR A 130 -20.96 10.60 17.50
N GLY A 131 -20.51 9.61 16.73
CA GLY A 131 -20.80 9.51 15.29
C GLY A 131 -19.86 10.33 14.41
N ARG A 132 -18.74 10.85 14.94
CA ARG A 132 -17.78 11.67 14.18
C ARG A 132 -16.80 10.86 13.32
N GLY A 133 -16.98 9.53 13.26
CA GLY A 133 -16.09 8.60 12.58
C GLY A 133 -15.21 7.81 13.56
N SER A 134 -14.62 6.73 13.07
CA SER A 134 -13.80 5.78 13.85
C SER A 134 -12.92 6.46 14.89
N TYR A 135 -13.01 6.01 16.15
CA TYR A 135 -12.26 6.65 17.22
C TYR A 135 -10.74 6.56 17.03
N ILE A 136 -10.24 5.53 16.32
CA ILE A 136 -8.80 5.34 16.00
C ILE A 136 -8.29 6.45 15.07
N VAL A 137 -9.18 7.10 14.33
CA VAL A 137 -8.86 8.23 13.44
C VAL A 137 -9.18 9.57 14.11
N THR A 138 -10.31 9.66 14.82
CA THR A 138 -10.89 10.94 15.25
C THR A 138 -10.58 11.28 16.71
N GLY A 139 -10.14 10.31 17.51
CA GLY A 139 -10.08 10.43 18.97
C GLY A 139 -11.45 10.45 19.65
N ASP A 140 -12.54 10.19 18.90
CA ASP A 140 -13.93 10.16 19.38
C ASP A 140 -14.25 8.88 20.13
N LEU A 141 -13.49 8.56 21.17
CA LEU A 141 -13.73 7.43 22.05
C LEU A 141 -14.47 7.86 23.31
N ASN A 142 -15.33 6.99 23.83
CA ASN A 142 -16.05 7.26 25.06
C ASN A 142 -15.10 7.15 26.27
N PRO A 143 -14.76 8.23 26.98
CA PRO A 143 -13.75 8.17 28.03
C PRO A 143 -14.19 7.35 29.25
N ARG A 144 -15.48 7.10 29.43
CA ARG A 144 -16.03 6.45 30.63
C ARG A 144 -15.76 4.95 30.71
N ILE A 145 -15.55 4.32 29.55
CA ILE A 145 -15.28 2.88 29.47
C ILE A 145 -13.79 2.58 29.61
N PHE A 146 -12.93 3.59 29.65
CA PHE A 146 -11.49 3.47 29.87
C PHE A 146 -11.12 4.00 31.26
N ARG A 147 -10.04 3.46 31.83
CA ARG A 147 -9.37 4.10 32.97
C ARG A 147 -8.61 5.34 32.49
N ASP A 148 -8.48 6.35 33.37
CA ASP A 148 -7.73 7.57 33.03
C ASP A 148 -6.24 7.28 32.78
N ASP A 149 -5.71 6.26 33.47
CA ASP A 149 -4.35 5.72 33.36
C ASP A 149 -4.24 4.53 32.39
N CYS A 150 -5.24 4.33 31.51
CA CYS A 150 -5.24 3.24 30.53
C CYS A 150 -3.96 3.26 29.68
N VAL A 151 -3.39 2.06 29.49
CA VAL A 151 -2.20 1.85 28.66
C VAL A 151 -2.63 1.54 27.23
N PHE A 152 -2.21 2.37 26.29
CA PHE A 152 -2.40 2.20 24.86
C PHE A 152 -1.06 1.78 24.25
N GLN A 153 -1.05 0.65 23.55
CA GLN A 153 0.15 0.11 22.94
C GLN A 153 -0.09 -0.31 21.50
N ASP A 154 0.80 0.09 20.62
CA ASP A 154 0.87 -0.37 19.24
C ASP A 154 2.31 -0.78 18.90
N PRO A 155 2.59 -1.37 17.72
CA PRO A 155 3.95 -1.80 17.34
C PRO A 155 5.01 -0.68 17.31
N THR A 156 4.59 0.59 17.29
CA THR A 156 5.44 1.78 17.16
C THR A 156 5.48 2.67 18.40
N ASN A 157 4.48 2.64 19.28
CA ASN A 157 4.30 3.60 20.36
C ASN A 157 3.64 2.96 21.60
N ARG A 158 3.84 3.60 22.77
CA ARG A 158 3.19 3.25 24.05
C ARG A 158 2.83 4.52 24.84
N VAL A 159 1.58 4.65 25.24
CA VAL A 159 1.04 5.81 25.97
C VAL A 159 0.23 5.34 27.17
N ALA A 160 0.57 5.79 28.38
CA ALA A 160 -0.14 5.46 29.62
C ALA A 160 -0.99 6.65 30.10
N SER A 161 -1.91 7.12 29.25
CA SER A 161 -2.83 8.21 29.56
C SER A 161 -3.94 8.29 28.52
N LEU A 162 -5.19 8.16 28.96
CA LEU A 162 -6.38 8.28 28.11
C LEU A 162 -6.44 9.62 27.38
N ARG A 163 -6.10 10.70 28.07
CA ARG A 163 -6.14 12.04 27.49
C ARG A 163 -5.05 12.24 26.43
N GLN A 164 -3.82 11.82 26.72
CA GLN A 164 -2.72 11.93 25.75
C GLN A 164 -3.04 11.11 24.49
N TYR A 165 -3.58 9.90 24.66
CA TYR A 165 -3.99 9.06 23.55
C TYR A 165 -5.06 9.74 22.68
N ARG A 166 -6.15 10.22 23.29
CA ARG A 166 -7.22 10.95 22.55
C ARG A 166 -6.69 12.13 21.77
N GLN A 167 -5.85 12.94 22.40
CA GLN A 167 -5.28 14.12 21.76
C GLN A 167 -4.32 13.75 20.62
N ALA A 168 -3.50 12.71 20.79
CA ALA A 168 -2.64 12.21 19.71
C ALA A 168 -3.45 11.74 18.49
N LEU A 169 -4.57 11.05 18.69
CA LEU A 169 -5.41 10.61 17.57
C LEU A 169 -6.01 11.79 16.79
N THR A 170 -6.44 12.86 17.47
CA THR A 170 -7.01 14.05 16.80
C THR A 170 -6.05 14.77 15.85
N ILE A 171 -4.74 14.55 15.98
CA ILE A 171 -3.71 15.18 15.14
C ILE A 171 -3.04 14.19 14.18
N LEU A 172 -3.22 12.88 14.38
CA LEU A 172 -2.47 11.87 13.66
C LEU A 172 -3.00 11.69 12.23
N PHE A 173 -4.28 11.33 12.10
CA PHE A 173 -4.92 11.04 10.82
C PHE A 173 -5.86 12.15 10.39
N ASP A 174 -5.97 12.35 9.08
CA ASP A 174 -6.99 13.18 8.45
C ASP A 174 -8.33 12.41 8.45
N PRO A 175 -9.36 12.88 9.18
CA PRO A 175 -10.64 12.18 9.30
C PRO A 175 -11.48 12.17 8.01
N GLU A 176 -11.26 13.10 7.09
CA GLU A 176 -12.00 13.16 5.82
C GLU A 176 -11.42 12.20 4.78
N ARG A 177 -10.13 11.88 4.90
CA ARG A 177 -9.39 11.09 3.90
C ARG A 177 -8.90 9.74 4.40
N SER A 178 -9.16 9.41 5.66
CA SER A 178 -8.81 8.12 6.26
C SER A 178 -10.04 7.24 6.42
N VAL A 179 -9.86 5.94 6.20
CA VAL A 179 -10.94 4.95 6.20
C VAL A 179 -10.60 3.84 7.18
N VAL A 180 -11.58 3.47 8.00
CA VAL A 180 -11.54 2.30 8.87
C VAL A 180 -12.68 1.36 8.49
N GLU A 181 -12.35 0.10 8.25
CA GLU A 181 -13.30 -0.98 7.96
C GLU A 181 -13.22 -2.01 9.09
N VAL A 182 -14.35 -2.28 9.76
CA VAL A 182 -14.40 -3.34 10.79
C VAL A 182 -14.48 -4.69 10.09
N LEU A 183 -13.45 -5.52 10.27
CA LEU A 183 -13.35 -6.86 9.67
C LEU A 183 -13.97 -7.92 10.57
N GLU A 184 -13.68 -7.85 11.88
CA GLU A 184 -14.31 -8.69 12.89
C GLU A 184 -14.83 -7.81 14.03
N PRO A 185 -16.12 -7.94 14.42
CA PRO A 185 -16.65 -7.20 15.55
C PRO A 185 -15.90 -7.57 16.83
N VAL A 186 -15.84 -6.63 17.75
CA VAL A 186 -15.24 -6.86 19.06
C VAL A 186 -16.08 -7.89 19.79
N ARG A 187 -15.42 -8.94 20.29
CA ARG A 187 -16.04 -10.04 21.03
C ARG A 187 -15.17 -10.45 22.20
N ARG A 188 -15.78 -11.07 23.20
CA ARG A 188 -15.05 -11.69 24.31
C ARG A 188 -14.18 -12.82 23.80
N ILE A 189 -12.95 -12.89 24.30
CA ILE A 189 -12.06 -14.03 24.11
C ILE A 189 -11.76 -14.67 25.47
N VAL A 190 -11.50 -15.98 25.47
CA VAL A 190 -11.04 -16.70 26.66
C VAL A 190 -9.58 -16.29 26.88
N SER A 191 -9.25 -15.90 28.11
CA SER A 191 -7.85 -15.64 28.47
C SER A 191 -7.18 -16.97 28.77
N ASP A 192 -6.02 -17.25 28.16
CA ASP A 192 -5.17 -18.39 28.50
C ASP A 192 -4.36 -18.13 29.80
N THR A 193 -4.51 -16.94 30.40
CA THR A 193 -3.88 -16.57 31.67
C THR A 193 -4.85 -16.78 32.84
N ASP A 194 -4.38 -17.46 33.89
CA ASP A 194 -5.10 -17.71 35.16
C ASP A 194 -5.41 -16.44 36.00
N ASP A 195 -5.25 -15.25 35.43
CA ASP A 195 -5.43 -13.97 36.14
C ASP A 195 -6.90 -13.51 36.23
N GLY A 196 -7.84 -14.28 35.68
CA GLY A 196 -9.26 -13.93 35.66
C GLY A 196 -9.58 -12.69 34.83
N SER A 197 -8.63 -12.15 34.07
CA SER A 197 -8.82 -10.93 33.29
C SER A 197 -9.76 -11.17 32.10
N ILE A 198 -10.77 -10.31 31.96
CA ILE A 198 -11.66 -10.35 30.79
C ILE A 198 -10.97 -9.62 29.65
N ARG A 199 -10.85 -10.31 28.51
CA ARG A 199 -10.29 -9.75 27.28
C ARG A 199 -11.33 -9.68 26.18
N LEU A 200 -11.31 -8.56 25.46
CA LEU A 200 -12.10 -8.35 24.25
C LEU A 200 -11.16 -8.21 23.06
N ARG A 201 -11.53 -8.78 21.91
CA ARG A 201 -10.73 -8.72 20.68
C ARG A 201 -11.61 -8.37 19.49
N GLY A 202 -11.11 -7.48 18.63
CA GLY A 202 -11.69 -7.20 17.31
C GLY A 202 -10.61 -7.09 16.24
N ARG A 203 -11.04 -7.01 14.98
CA ARG A 203 -10.15 -6.73 13.84
C ARG A 203 -10.71 -5.62 12.99
N PHE A 204 -9.84 -4.72 12.57
CA PHE A 204 -10.18 -3.65 11.64
C PHE A 204 -9.07 -3.47 10.62
N ARG A 205 -9.41 -2.85 9.50
CA ARG A 205 -8.48 -2.39 8.48
C ARG A 205 -8.47 -0.88 8.46
N GLN A 206 -7.29 -0.29 8.39
CA GLN A 206 -7.12 1.15 8.33
C GLN A 206 -6.21 1.53 7.17
N ARG A 207 -6.52 2.67 6.55
CA ARG A 207 -5.68 3.38 5.59
C ARG A 207 -6.01 4.86 5.65
N GLY A 208 -5.12 5.72 5.18
CA GLY A 208 -5.43 7.14 5.15
C GLY A 208 -4.22 8.03 5.11
N TYR A 209 -4.44 9.30 5.45
CA TYR A 209 -3.41 10.32 5.42
C TYR A 209 -3.05 10.75 6.82
N LEU A 210 -1.76 10.92 7.08
CA LEU A 210 -1.34 11.60 8.30
C LEU A 210 -1.42 13.10 8.06
N GLN A 211 -2.00 13.84 9.00
CA GLN A 211 -2.20 15.29 8.83
C GLN A 211 -1.15 16.15 9.54
N PHE A 212 -0.39 15.58 10.49
CA PHE A 212 0.60 16.34 11.27
C PHE A 212 1.86 16.73 10.48
N LEU A 213 2.07 16.18 9.28
CA LEU A 213 3.24 16.43 8.43
C LEU A 213 2.87 17.30 7.22
N PRO A 214 3.70 18.28 6.81
CA PRO A 214 3.39 19.18 5.68
C PRO A 214 3.13 18.46 4.35
N TRP A 215 3.74 17.29 4.14
CA TRP A 215 3.58 16.48 2.94
C TRP A 215 2.44 15.46 3.03
N GLN A 216 1.67 15.44 4.13
CA GLN A 216 0.51 14.57 4.36
C GLN A 216 0.70 13.14 3.81
N PRO A 217 1.60 12.33 4.37
CA PRO A 217 1.94 11.01 3.84
C PRO A 217 0.71 10.09 3.82
N TYR A 218 0.62 9.24 2.79
CA TYR A 218 -0.40 8.21 2.70
C TYR A 218 0.10 6.92 3.37
N VAL A 219 -0.64 6.44 4.36
CA VAL A 219 -0.43 5.14 4.99
C VAL A 219 -1.29 4.12 4.25
N THR A 220 -0.62 3.16 3.63
CA THR A 220 -1.27 2.09 2.85
C THR A 220 -2.13 1.20 3.73
N ALA A 221 -3.05 0.43 3.15
CA ALA A 221 -3.92 -0.42 3.96
C ALA A 221 -3.13 -1.40 4.85
N TYR A 222 -3.52 -1.49 6.12
CA TYR A 222 -3.05 -2.51 7.05
C TYR A 222 -4.20 -3.00 7.91
N GLU A 223 -4.11 -4.26 8.33
CA GLU A 223 -5.05 -4.83 9.28
C GLU A 223 -4.46 -4.76 10.67
N SER A 224 -5.32 -4.46 11.65
CA SER A 224 -4.99 -4.48 13.05
C SER A 224 -5.89 -5.44 13.81
N THR A 225 -5.27 -6.26 14.65
CA THR A 225 -5.98 -6.91 15.75
C THR A 225 -5.85 -6.00 16.96
N ILE A 226 -6.98 -5.62 17.54
CA ILE A 226 -7.06 -4.82 18.75
C ILE A 226 -7.56 -5.69 19.90
N THR A 227 -6.85 -5.64 21.03
CA THR A 227 -7.18 -6.37 22.25
C THR A 227 -7.35 -5.38 23.39
N TYR A 228 -8.44 -5.52 24.14
CA TYR A 228 -8.73 -4.73 25.33
C TYR A 228 -8.66 -5.64 26.55
N ARG A 229 -7.95 -5.20 27.60
CA ARG A 229 -7.98 -5.84 28.91
C ARG A 229 -8.84 -5.03 29.85
N ILE A 230 -9.83 -5.70 30.44
CA ILE A 230 -10.75 -5.09 31.39
C ILE A 230 -10.18 -5.28 32.80
N ASP A 231 -10.23 -4.21 33.58
CA ASP A 231 -9.94 -4.23 35.00
C ASP A 231 -11.10 -4.90 35.75
N PRO A 232 -10.84 -6.00 36.49
CA PRO A 232 -11.89 -6.69 37.23
C PRO A 232 -12.51 -5.82 38.34
N ASP A 233 -11.76 -4.88 38.92
CA ASP A 233 -12.24 -4.09 40.06
C ASP A 233 -13.16 -2.94 39.61
N THR A 234 -12.84 -2.30 38.48
CA THR A 234 -13.55 -1.12 38.00
C THR A 234 -14.51 -1.40 36.85
N GLY A 235 -14.39 -2.57 36.19
CA GLY A 235 -15.12 -2.90 34.97
C GLY A 235 -14.73 -2.03 33.76
N ARG A 236 -13.67 -1.21 33.88
CA ARG A 236 -13.17 -0.32 32.81
C ARG A 236 -11.98 -0.93 32.10
N ILE A 237 -11.72 -0.47 30.88
CA ILE A 237 -10.57 -0.89 30.10
C ILE A 237 -9.30 -0.29 30.72
N ALA A 238 -8.40 -1.18 31.16
CA ALA A 238 -7.10 -0.82 31.69
C ALA A 238 -6.01 -0.77 30.60
N GLU A 239 -6.22 -1.49 29.51
CA GLU A 239 -5.23 -1.62 28.46
C GLU A 239 -5.89 -1.85 27.11
N GLN A 240 -5.34 -1.21 26.09
CA GLN A 240 -5.62 -1.45 24.69
C GLN A 240 -4.29 -1.73 23.97
N SER A 241 -4.14 -2.93 23.43
CA SER A 241 -2.98 -3.31 22.63
C SER A 241 -3.37 -3.61 21.18
N GLN A 242 -2.47 -3.30 20.26
CA GLN A 242 -2.64 -3.54 18.83
C GLN A 242 -1.47 -4.34 18.27
N THR A 243 -1.79 -5.26 17.36
CA THR A 243 -0.82 -5.83 16.42
C THR A 243 -1.25 -5.48 15.00
N TRP A 244 -0.29 -5.36 14.09
CA TRP A 244 -0.52 -4.98 12.70
C TRP A 244 0.02 -6.05 11.75
N THR A 245 -0.65 -6.26 10.61
CA THR A 245 -0.07 -7.07 9.50
C THR A 245 1.10 -6.35 8.83
N LYS A 246 1.15 -5.02 8.95
CA LYS A 246 2.26 -4.19 8.51
C LYS A 246 3.31 -4.07 9.61
N SER A 247 4.59 -4.30 9.28
CA SER A 247 5.67 -4.12 10.26
C SER A 247 5.81 -2.66 10.70
N ALA A 248 6.21 -2.45 11.96
CA ALA A 248 6.46 -1.12 12.53
C ALA A 248 7.41 -0.28 11.65
N ASN A 249 8.49 -0.89 11.15
CA ASN A 249 9.46 -0.22 10.27
C ASN A 249 8.86 0.20 8.92
N ARG A 250 7.91 -0.58 8.37
CA ARG A 250 7.22 -0.20 7.14
C ARG A 250 6.25 0.96 7.40
N ALA A 251 5.48 0.90 8.49
CA ALA A 251 4.59 1.98 8.88
C ALA A 251 5.35 3.30 9.11
N LEU A 252 6.47 3.26 9.84
CA LEU A 252 7.32 4.43 10.05
C LEU A 252 7.90 4.98 8.75
N ARG A 253 8.40 4.13 7.86
CA ARG A 253 8.87 4.57 6.54
C ARG A 253 7.77 5.27 5.75
N GLU A 254 6.56 4.71 5.73
CA GLU A 254 5.41 5.36 5.07
C GLU A 254 5.09 6.73 5.67
N SER A 255 5.17 6.88 7.00
CA SER A 255 4.97 8.17 7.68
C SER A 255 6.00 9.24 7.26
N PHE A 256 7.22 8.86 6.90
CA PHE A 256 8.26 9.81 6.47
C PHE A 256 8.49 9.83 4.95
N THR A 257 7.73 9.04 4.20
CA THR A 257 7.78 9.05 2.73
C THR A 257 6.80 10.12 2.24
N PRO A 258 7.26 11.12 1.45
CA PRO A 258 6.36 12.11 0.91
C PRO A 258 5.23 11.46 0.10
N SER A 259 4.02 12.04 0.14
CA SER A 259 2.80 11.50 -0.48
C SER A 259 2.79 11.57 -2.02
N TRP A 260 3.95 11.47 -2.66
CA TRP A 260 4.07 11.39 -4.12
C TRP A 260 3.24 10.25 -4.70
N ASN A 261 3.05 9.18 -3.92
CA ASN A 261 2.12 8.09 -4.20
C ASN A 261 0.94 8.23 -3.24
N GLY A 262 0.03 9.16 -3.54
CA GLY A 262 -1.19 9.39 -2.76
C GLY A 262 -2.10 8.15 -2.69
N SER A 263 -3.38 8.35 -2.40
CA SER A 263 -4.35 7.26 -2.42
C SER A 263 -4.29 6.53 -3.75
N PRO A 264 -4.32 5.19 -3.77
CA PRO A 264 -4.43 4.44 -5.01
C PRO A 264 -5.60 4.96 -5.85
N PRO A 265 -5.39 5.22 -7.16
CA PRO A 265 -6.48 5.57 -8.05
C PRO A 265 -7.59 4.52 -7.98
N ALA A 266 -8.83 5.00 -7.88
CA ALA A 266 -10.02 4.17 -7.81
C ALA A 266 -10.96 4.50 -8.97
N SER A 267 -11.69 3.50 -9.45
CA SER A 267 -12.78 3.73 -10.38
C SER A 267 -14.01 4.21 -9.62
N SER A 268 -14.64 5.26 -10.16
CA SER A 268 -15.95 5.77 -9.72
C SER A 268 -17.12 5.06 -10.42
N GLN A 269 -16.84 4.10 -11.32
CA GLN A 269 -17.88 3.44 -12.10
C GLN A 269 -18.73 2.50 -11.23
N LEU A 270 -20.04 2.68 -11.33
CA LEU A 270 -21.03 1.85 -10.66
C LEU A 270 -21.17 0.48 -11.35
N PRO A 271 -21.58 -0.57 -10.62
CA PRO A 271 -21.91 -1.86 -11.23
C PRO A 271 -23.04 -1.70 -12.24
N THR A 272 -22.96 -2.41 -13.36
CA THR A 272 -24.10 -2.57 -14.25
C THR A 272 -25.06 -3.63 -13.69
N SER A 273 -26.33 -3.60 -14.10
CA SER A 273 -27.35 -4.53 -13.59
C SER A 273 -27.10 -5.99 -13.97
N ASP A 274 -26.36 -6.22 -15.04
CA ASP A 274 -25.97 -7.51 -15.60
C ASP A 274 -24.59 -8.00 -15.12
N GLU A 275 -23.88 -7.22 -14.31
CA GLU A 275 -22.55 -7.59 -13.84
C GLU A 275 -22.62 -8.75 -12.83
N PRO A 276 -21.94 -9.89 -13.08
CA PRO A 276 -22.08 -11.05 -12.21
C PRO A 276 -21.49 -10.83 -10.81
N GLU A 277 -22.08 -11.48 -9.81
CA GLU A 277 -21.69 -11.28 -8.41
C GLU A 277 -20.21 -11.57 -8.13
N PRO A 278 -19.54 -12.57 -8.75
CA PRO A 278 -18.09 -12.75 -8.59
C PRO A 278 -17.28 -11.53 -9.06
N VAL A 279 -17.69 -10.88 -10.15
CA VAL A 279 -17.04 -9.65 -10.65
C VAL A 279 -17.28 -8.49 -9.69
N ARG A 280 -18.52 -8.32 -9.20
CA ARG A 280 -18.85 -7.29 -8.19
C ARG A 280 -18.07 -7.49 -6.90
N ALA A 281 -17.91 -8.74 -6.46
CA ALA A 281 -17.09 -9.12 -5.32
C ALA A 281 -15.62 -8.77 -5.58
N LEU A 282 -15.04 -9.20 -6.70
CA LEU A 282 -13.66 -8.90 -7.05
C LEU A 282 -13.41 -7.38 -7.10
N PHE A 283 -14.26 -6.63 -7.79
CA PHE A 283 -14.15 -5.18 -7.88
C PHE A 283 -14.18 -4.51 -6.49
N ARG A 284 -15.10 -4.91 -5.60
CA ARG A 284 -15.14 -4.39 -4.22
C ARG A 284 -13.85 -4.68 -3.45
N ARG A 285 -13.18 -5.80 -3.72
CA ARG A 285 -11.94 -6.19 -3.04
C ARG A 285 -10.72 -5.44 -3.54
N VAL A 286 -10.66 -5.14 -4.84
CA VAL A 286 -9.46 -4.59 -5.49
C VAL A 286 -9.54 -3.10 -5.84
N ASN A 287 -10.73 -2.49 -5.86
CA ASN A 287 -10.87 -1.08 -6.25
C ASN A 287 -10.25 -0.12 -5.24
N GLY A 288 -9.40 0.79 -5.75
CA GLY A 288 -8.64 1.71 -4.93
C GLY A 288 -7.67 0.97 -4.00
N ARG A 289 -7.02 -0.10 -4.45
CA ARG A 289 -5.95 -0.80 -3.74
C ARG A 289 -4.81 -1.12 -4.69
N ARG A 290 -3.59 -1.22 -4.15
CA ARG A 290 -2.37 -1.57 -4.92
C ARG A 290 -2.04 -3.06 -4.78
N PRO A 291 -1.34 -3.67 -5.76
CA PRO A 291 -0.96 -5.07 -5.73
C PRO A 291 -0.24 -5.55 -4.46
N TYR A 292 0.47 -4.66 -3.76
CA TYR A 292 1.23 -4.99 -2.55
C TYR A 292 0.46 -4.80 -1.23
N GLU A 293 -0.80 -4.36 -1.28
CA GLU A 293 -1.62 -4.07 -0.10
C GLU A 293 -2.44 -5.26 0.39
N TYR A 294 -2.36 -6.42 -0.27
CA TYR A 294 -3.12 -7.62 0.10
C TYR A 294 -2.31 -8.53 1.01
N SER A 295 -2.97 -9.07 2.05
CA SER A 295 -2.44 -10.19 2.83
C SER A 295 -2.39 -11.48 2.00
N ASP A 296 -1.70 -12.50 2.50
CA ASP A 296 -1.65 -13.80 1.81
C ASP A 296 -3.03 -14.46 1.72
N GLU A 297 -3.86 -14.31 2.75
CA GLU A 297 -5.24 -14.80 2.76
C GLU A 297 -6.10 -14.07 1.72
N GLU A 298 -6.03 -12.74 1.66
CA GLU A 298 -6.75 -11.96 0.65
C GLU A 298 -6.30 -12.32 -0.77
N ARG A 299 -5.01 -12.62 -0.97
CA ARG A 299 -4.50 -13.07 -2.27
C ARG A 299 -5.14 -14.38 -2.70
N VAL A 300 -5.35 -15.32 -1.78
CA VAL A 300 -6.06 -16.59 -2.05
C VAL A 300 -7.51 -16.31 -2.44
N GLU A 301 -8.22 -15.46 -1.67
CA GLU A 301 -9.61 -15.11 -1.97
C GLU A 301 -9.76 -14.40 -3.33
N ILE A 302 -8.87 -13.46 -3.64
CA ILE A 302 -8.86 -12.75 -4.91
C ILE A 302 -8.56 -13.72 -6.06
N ALA A 303 -7.59 -14.63 -5.89
CA ALA A 303 -7.28 -15.65 -6.88
C ALA A 303 -8.48 -16.59 -7.12
N ASP A 304 -9.21 -16.98 -6.09
CA ASP A 304 -10.45 -17.77 -6.22
C ASP A 304 -11.52 -17.04 -7.03
N LEU A 305 -11.73 -15.75 -6.77
CA LEU A 305 -12.65 -14.92 -7.56
C LEU A 305 -12.21 -14.81 -9.02
N VAL A 306 -10.91 -14.59 -9.27
CA VAL A 306 -10.35 -14.57 -10.63
C VAL A 306 -10.60 -15.91 -11.33
N ARG A 307 -10.25 -17.04 -10.70
CA ARG A 307 -10.47 -18.38 -11.27
C ARG A 307 -11.94 -18.63 -11.56
N LYS A 308 -12.84 -18.23 -10.67
CA LYS A 308 -14.29 -18.36 -10.86
C LYS A 308 -14.78 -17.56 -12.07
N ILE A 309 -14.40 -16.29 -12.19
CA ILE A 309 -14.79 -15.43 -13.32
C ILE A 309 -14.27 -16.01 -14.64
N VAL A 310 -13.02 -16.45 -14.67
CA VAL A 310 -12.41 -17.05 -15.87
C VAL A 310 -13.12 -18.35 -16.26
N ALA A 311 -13.41 -19.22 -15.29
CA ALA A 311 -14.11 -20.48 -15.54
C ALA A 311 -15.56 -20.27 -16.01
N GLU A 312 -16.28 -19.31 -15.40
CA GLU A 312 -17.64 -18.95 -15.81
C GLU A 312 -17.67 -18.39 -17.24
N ASN A 313 -16.72 -17.52 -17.59
CA ASN A 313 -16.60 -16.99 -18.95
C ASN A 313 -16.21 -18.06 -19.98
N ALA A 314 -15.37 -19.02 -19.62
CA ALA A 314 -15.01 -20.15 -20.47
C ALA A 314 -16.21 -21.09 -20.73
N SER A 315 -17.17 -21.14 -19.79
CA SER A 315 -18.39 -21.93 -19.95
C SER A 315 -19.33 -21.27 -20.98
N GLU A 316 -19.99 -22.08 -21.81
CA GLU A 316 -20.92 -21.58 -22.84
C GLU A 316 -22.14 -20.84 -22.26
N ARG A 317 -22.37 -20.98 -20.94
CA ARG A 317 -23.51 -20.40 -20.24
C ARG A 317 -23.39 -18.89 -20.03
N GLN A 318 -22.18 -18.33 -20.06
CA GLN A 318 -21.95 -16.93 -19.69
C GLN A 318 -20.78 -16.29 -20.45
N ARG A 319 -20.73 -16.49 -21.77
CA ARG A 319 -19.74 -15.82 -22.63
C ARG A 319 -20.01 -14.32 -22.65
N TYR A 320 -19.10 -13.54 -22.07
CA TYR A 320 -19.17 -12.09 -22.18
C TYR A 320 -18.95 -11.66 -23.64
N GLN A 321 -19.73 -10.69 -24.08
CA GLN A 321 -19.62 -10.19 -25.44
C GLN A 321 -18.45 -9.22 -25.56
N TRP A 322 -17.58 -9.51 -26.52
CA TRP A 322 -16.47 -8.63 -26.90
C TRP A 322 -16.97 -7.46 -27.73
N SER A 323 -16.45 -6.27 -27.43
CA SER A 323 -16.58 -5.07 -28.24
C SER A 323 -15.22 -4.39 -28.36
N GLU A 324 -14.86 -3.93 -29.56
CA GLU A 324 -13.56 -3.29 -29.81
C GLU A 324 -13.32 -2.07 -28.89
N ASP A 325 -14.39 -1.34 -28.57
CA ASP A 325 -14.32 -0.15 -27.72
C ASP A 325 -14.26 -0.49 -26.21
N ALA A 326 -14.45 -1.76 -25.83
CA ALA A 326 -14.40 -2.17 -24.43
C ALA A 326 -13.01 -1.97 -23.82
N LEU A 327 -11.96 -2.17 -24.61
CA LEU A 327 -10.58 -2.08 -24.16
C LEU A 327 -10.06 -0.64 -24.06
N VAL A 328 -10.62 0.28 -24.85
CA VAL A 328 -10.18 1.67 -24.97
C VAL A 328 -10.24 2.38 -23.62
N GLY A 329 -9.23 3.20 -23.31
CA GLY A 329 -9.18 4.00 -22.09
C GLY A 329 -8.04 3.61 -21.17
N ARG A 330 -8.07 4.15 -19.95
CA ARG A 330 -7.00 4.00 -18.95
C ARG A 330 -7.34 2.92 -17.94
N TRP A 331 -6.41 2.01 -17.73
CA TRP A 331 -6.53 0.87 -16.83
C TRP A 331 -5.38 0.89 -15.83
N ILE A 332 -5.67 0.67 -14.55
CA ILE A 332 -4.65 0.55 -13.49
C ILE A 332 -4.54 -0.90 -13.02
N LEU A 333 -3.31 -1.40 -12.85
CA LEU A 333 -3.04 -2.69 -12.24
C LEU A 333 -3.31 -2.64 -10.75
N VAL A 334 -4.27 -3.45 -10.29
CA VAL A 334 -4.69 -3.47 -8.89
C VAL A 334 -4.39 -4.79 -8.21
N TYR A 335 -4.16 -5.87 -8.96
CA TYR A 335 -3.74 -7.16 -8.41
C TYR A 335 -2.97 -7.97 -9.46
N LEU A 336 -2.02 -8.76 -8.98
CA LEU A 336 -1.21 -9.66 -9.80
C LEU A 336 -1.15 -11.06 -9.17
N GLU A 337 -1.58 -12.07 -9.93
CA GLU A 337 -1.42 -13.49 -9.66
C GLU A 337 -0.15 -14.00 -10.37
N PRO A 338 0.84 -14.55 -9.66
CA PRO A 338 1.98 -15.22 -10.29
C PRO A 338 1.55 -16.39 -11.18
N GLY A 339 2.34 -16.69 -12.20
CA GLY A 339 2.14 -17.87 -13.05
C GLY A 339 2.36 -19.20 -12.29
N PRO A 340 2.00 -20.36 -12.88
CA PRO A 340 2.10 -21.67 -12.23
C PRO A 340 3.51 -22.03 -11.74
N GLU A 341 4.55 -21.53 -12.39
CA GLU A 341 5.96 -21.75 -12.01
C GLU A 341 6.49 -20.68 -11.05
N GLY A 342 5.60 -19.85 -10.46
CA GLY A 342 5.99 -18.67 -9.69
C GLY A 342 6.61 -17.57 -10.55
N SER A 343 6.57 -17.72 -11.88
CA SER A 343 7.01 -16.69 -12.81
C SER A 343 6.12 -15.45 -12.64
N GLY A 344 6.75 -14.32 -12.32
CA GLY A 344 6.09 -13.02 -12.37
C GLY A 344 5.71 -12.65 -13.81
N VAL A 345 5.12 -11.48 -13.99
CA VAL A 345 4.85 -10.94 -15.33
C VAL A 345 6.13 -10.89 -16.16
N ASP A 346 6.07 -11.22 -17.46
CA ASP A 346 7.21 -11.01 -18.36
C ASP A 346 7.61 -9.54 -18.26
N ARG A 347 8.78 -9.28 -17.68
CA ARG A 347 9.28 -7.93 -17.41
C ARG A 347 9.69 -7.19 -18.69
N ARG A 348 9.60 -7.84 -19.86
CA ARG A 348 9.71 -7.18 -21.17
C ARG A 348 8.46 -6.34 -21.45
N VAL A 349 7.29 -6.78 -20.96
CA VAL A 349 5.98 -6.15 -21.12
C VAL A 349 5.10 -6.56 -19.92
N PRO A 350 5.11 -5.91 -18.74
CA PRO A 350 5.31 -4.49 -18.40
C PRO A 350 6.53 -4.22 -17.48
N PHE A 351 6.72 -2.94 -17.13
CA PHE A 351 7.78 -2.41 -16.26
C PHE A 351 8.07 -3.24 -15.00
N PRO A 352 9.30 -3.15 -14.43
CA PRO A 352 9.55 -3.67 -13.09
C PRO A 352 8.49 -3.10 -12.13
N GLU A 353 7.65 -3.98 -11.61
CA GLU A 353 6.67 -3.63 -10.60
C GLU A 353 7.42 -3.29 -9.32
N PHE A 354 7.68 -2.01 -9.15
CA PHE A 354 8.15 -1.51 -7.88
C PHE A 354 6.96 -1.54 -6.91
N PRO A 355 7.12 -2.10 -5.70
CA PRO A 355 6.05 -2.21 -4.71
C PRO A 355 5.61 -0.87 -4.12
N TRP A 356 5.95 0.24 -4.75
CA TRP A 356 5.48 1.57 -4.39
C TRP A 356 4.74 2.25 -5.53
N ASN A 357 4.87 1.84 -6.79
CA ASN A 357 4.39 2.64 -7.92
C ASN A 357 3.12 2.13 -8.58
N ASP A 358 2.35 3.07 -9.12
CA ASP A 358 1.16 2.78 -9.90
C ASP A 358 1.56 2.43 -11.35
N SER A 359 0.97 1.36 -11.87
CA SER A 359 1.19 0.86 -13.22
C SER A 359 -0.11 0.95 -14.01
N TYR A 360 -0.06 1.67 -15.12
CA TYR A 360 -1.20 1.92 -15.98
C TYR A 360 -0.99 1.34 -17.36
N GLN A 361 -2.10 1.05 -18.03
CA GLN A 361 -2.12 0.79 -19.46
C GLN A 361 -3.21 1.65 -20.09
N ILE A 362 -2.82 2.43 -21.10
CA ILE A 362 -3.69 3.33 -21.85
C ILE A 362 -3.88 2.71 -23.23
N PHE A 363 -5.11 2.33 -23.55
CA PHE A 363 -5.48 1.71 -24.81
C PHE A 363 -6.19 2.73 -25.70
N ALA A 364 -5.72 2.81 -26.95
CA ALA A 364 -6.51 3.28 -28.07
C ALA A 364 -6.90 2.07 -28.94
N ARG A 365 -7.62 2.31 -30.04
CA ARG A 365 -8.13 1.24 -30.92
C ARG A 365 -7.04 0.28 -31.40
N ASN A 366 -5.85 0.79 -31.72
CA ASN A 366 -4.75 0.02 -32.32
C ASN A 366 -3.40 0.28 -31.66
N THR A 367 -3.39 0.91 -30.48
CA THR A 367 -2.15 1.19 -29.74
C THR A 367 -2.34 0.98 -28.25
N VAL A 368 -1.27 0.57 -27.59
CA VAL A 368 -1.20 0.49 -26.13
C VAL A 368 0.00 1.30 -25.64
N THR A 369 -0.20 2.04 -24.56
CA THR A 369 0.88 2.70 -23.82
C THR A 369 0.87 2.20 -22.39
N ASN A 370 1.91 1.49 -22.00
CA ASN A 370 2.17 1.15 -20.61
C ASN A 370 2.83 2.35 -19.94
N VAL A 371 2.39 2.70 -18.73
CA VAL A 371 2.96 3.77 -17.92
C VAL A 371 3.33 3.19 -16.56
N GLY A 372 4.61 3.19 -16.24
CA GLY A 372 5.10 2.85 -14.91
C GLY A 372 5.57 4.12 -14.21
N GLU A 373 4.94 4.49 -13.11
CA GLU A 373 5.49 5.53 -12.25
C GLU A 373 6.80 5.01 -11.63
N ILE A 374 7.81 5.87 -11.51
CA ILE A 374 9.09 5.56 -10.85
C ILE A 374 9.14 6.32 -9.53
N TRP A 375 8.69 7.58 -9.57
CA TRP A 375 8.63 8.50 -8.44
C TRP A 375 7.28 9.21 -8.44
N GLY A 376 6.20 8.42 -8.30
CA GLY A 376 4.83 8.89 -8.48
C GLY A 376 4.61 9.53 -9.85
N PRO A 377 3.67 10.48 -9.97
CA PRO A 377 3.38 11.15 -11.23
C PRO A 377 4.49 12.11 -11.67
N SER A 378 5.50 12.37 -10.84
CA SER A 378 6.60 13.31 -11.12
C SER A 378 7.67 12.73 -12.02
N LEU A 379 7.98 11.43 -11.90
CA LEU A 379 8.89 10.70 -12.78
C LEU A 379 8.24 9.38 -13.18
N TYR A 380 8.03 9.19 -14.46
CA TYR A 380 7.39 7.99 -15.00
C TYR A 380 8.06 7.56 -16.29
N ALA A 381 7.99 6.27 -16.56
CA ALA A 381 8.40 5.71 -17.84
C ALA A 381 7.15 5.30 -18.63
N THR A 382 7.19 5.52 -19.94
CA THR A 382 6.15 5.06 -20.86
C THR A 382 6.75 4.12 -21.89
N VAL A 383 6.05 3.04 -22.21
CA VAL A 383 6.39 2.11 -23.30
C VAL A 383 5.18 1.97 -24.20
N SER A 384 5.32 2.35 -25.47
CA SER A 384 4.22 2.38 -26.43
C SER A 384 4.44 1.42 -27.59
N GLY A 385 3.36 0.84 -28.07
CA GLY A 385 3.38 -0.09 -29.18
C GLY A 385 2.06 -0.13 -29.94
N SER A 386 2.08 -0.77 -31.11
CA SER A 386 0.87 -1.15 -31.82
C SER A 386 0.22 -2.35 -31.14
N LEU A 387 -1.10 -2.42 -31.20
CA LEU A 387 -1.92 -3.50 -30.66
C LEU A 387 -2.68 -4.16 -31.82
N SER A 388 -2.59 -5.48 -31.92
CA SER A 388 -3.33 -6.29 -32.90
C SER A 388 -4.09 -7.40 -32.21
N GLU A 389 -5.38 -7.51 -32.52
CA GLU A 389 -6.20 -8.67 -32.14
C GLU A 389 -5.84 -9.86 -33.04
N GLN A 390 -5.64 -11.04 -32.45
CA GLN A 390 -5.32 -12.27 -33.19
C GLN A 390 -6.59 -13.03 -33.60
N ASP A 391 -7.63 -12.99 -32.76
CA ASP A 391 -8.88 -13.74 -32.95
C ASP A 391 -9.96 -12.91 -33.66
N VAL A 392 -9.58 -12.30 -34.79
CA VAL A 392 -10.44 -11.38 -35.55
C VAL A 392 -11.72 -12.11 -35.99
N GLY A 393 -12.87 -11.54 -35.65
CA GLY A 393 -14.19 -12.05 -36.04
C GLY A 393 -14.92 -12.84 -34.95
N SER A 394 -14.23 -13.30 -33.90
CA SER A 394 -14.93 -13.78 -32.71
C SER A 394 -15.61 -12.61 -31.98
N ARG A 395 -16.80 -12.79 -31.44
CA ARG A 395 -17.46 -11.80 -30.56
C ARG A 395 -17.51 -12.25 -29.10
N THR A 396 -16.76 -13.31 -28.78
CA THR A 396 -16.76 -13.91 -27.45
C THR A 396 -15.36 -13.90 -26.86
N MET A 397 -15.30 -13.82 -25.55
CA MET A 397 -14.09 -14.00 -24.77
C MET A 397 -13.69 -15.50 -24.66
N PRO A 398 -12.41 -15.83 -24.42
CA PRO A 398 -11.26 -14.93 -24.30
C PRO A 398 -10.81 -14.34 -25.65
N LYS A 399 -9.95 -13.31 -25.59
CA LYS A 399 -9.39 -12.63 -26.77
C LYS A 399 -7.88 -12.50 -26.69
N ARG A 400 -7.16 -12.94 -27.72
CA ARG A 400 -5.70 -12.83 -27.78
C ARG A 400 -5.25 -11.57 -28.51
N PHE A 401 -4.24 -10.91 -27.95
CA PHE A 401 -3.64 -9.71 -28.49
C PHE A 401 -2.13 -9.85 -28.58
N THR A 402 -1.57 -9.31 -29.66
CA THR A 402 -0.14 -9.08 -29.83
C THR A 402 0.13 -7.59 -29.77
N THR A 403 1.22 -7.23 -29.11
CA THR A 403 1.72 -5.87 -28.97
C THR A 403 3.12 -5.80 -29.55
N SER A 404 3.33 -4.91 -30.53
CA SER A 404 4.66 -4.64 -31.07
C SER A 404 5.15 -3.33 -30.48
N ILE A 405 6.18 -3.40 -29.64
CA ILE A 405 6.74 -2.26 -28.92
C ILE A 405 7.73 -1.54 -29.83
N HIS A 406 7.46 -0.27 -30.06
CA HIS A 406 8.25 0.57 -30.97
C HIS A 406 9.20 1.52 -30.25
N GLY A 407 8.96 1.75 -28.96
CA GLY A 407 9.81 2.63 -28.15
C GLY A 407 9.32 2.82 -26.72
N GLY A 408 10.19 3.40 -25.91
CA GLY A 408 9.85 3.92 -24.60
C GLY A 408 10.49 5.28 -24.34
N GLN A 409 10.14 5.89 -23.23
CA GLN A 409 10.75 7.15 -22.77
C GLN A 409 10.57 7.29 -21.26
N ILE A 410 11.49 8.02 -20.63
CA ILE A 410 11.38 8.49 -19.24
C ILE A 410 11.04 9.97 -19.27
N CYS A 411 9.99 10.34 -18.55
CA CYS A 411 9.47 11.70 -18.50
C CYS A 411 9.45 12.21 -17.05
N TRP A 412 9.84 13.46 -16.87
CA TRP A 412 9.55 14.23 -15.66
C TRP A 412 8.33 15.12 -15.93
N LYS A 413 7.40 15.21 -14.98
CA LYS A 413 6.12 15.92 -15.15
C LYS A 413 6.27 17.36 -15.65
N GLU A 414 7.32 18.05 -15.22
CA GLU A 414 7.57 19.47 -15.51
C GLU A 414 8.69 19.71 -16.52
N VAL A 415 9.49 18.67 -16.85
CA VAL A 415 10.65 18.81 -17.74
C VAL A 415 10.39 18.09 -19.04
N ARG A 416 10.32 18.87 -20.12
CA ARG A 416 10.37 18.37 -21.50
C ARG A 416 11.70 18.81 -22.13
N PRO A 417 12.30 17.99 -23.01
CA PRO A 417 11.79 16.74 -23.57
C PRO A 417 11.99 15.52 -22.66
N CYS A 418 11.22 14.45 -22.89
CA CYS A 418 11.46 13.15 -22.27
C CYS A 418 12.72 12.50 -22.84
N VAL A 419 13.37 11.65 -22.06
CA VAL A 419 14.56 10.90 -22.49
C VAL A 419 14.09 9.60 -23.16
N PRO A 420 14.39 9.37 -24.46
CA PRO A 420 13.98 8.14 -25.14
C PRO A 420 14.70 6.92 -24.53
N LEU A 421 13.99 5.80 -24.47
CA LEU A 421 14.52 4.51 -24.06
C LEU A 421 14.56 3.58 -25.29
N PRO A 422 15.70 2.90 -25.56
CA PRO A 422 15.85 1.98 -26.68
C PRO A 422 15.16 0.63 -26.39
N ILE A 423 13.85 0.66 -26.15
CA ILE A 423 13.05 -0.51 -25.84
C ILE A 423 12.27 -0.91 -27.09
N GLN A 424 12.48 -2.14 -27.53
CA GLN A 424 11.72 -2.80 -28.59
C GLN A 424 11.40 -4.21 -28.15
N GLY A 425 10.31 -4.78 -28.67
CA GLY A 425 9.93 -6.15 -28.34
C GLY A 425 8.52 -6.49 -28.77
N GLU A 426 8.14 -7.72 -28.48
CA GLU A 426 6.79 -8.23 -28.73
C GLU A 426 6.20 -8.78 -27.43
N GLY A 427 4.98 -8.35 -27.12
CA GLY A 427 4.20 -8.83 -25.98
C GLY A 427 2.95 -9.56 -26.47
N VAL A 428 2.68 -10.76 -25.96
CA VAL A 428 1.43 -11.48 -26.21
C VAL A 428 0.67 -11.64 -24.91
N PHE A 429 -0.61 -11.26 -24.91
CA PHE A 429 -1.49 -11.47 -23.78
C PHE A 429 -2.86 -11.98 -24.22
N GLN A 430 -3.53 -12.68 -23.32
CA GLN A 430 -4.90 -13.13 -23.47
C GLN A 430 -5.78 -12.33 -22.51
N LEU A 431 -6.78 -11.65 -23.03
CA LEU A 431 -7.82 -11.03 -22.25
C LEU A 431 -8.83 -12.14 -21.89
N GLU A 432 -8.88 -12.49 -20.61
CA GLU A 432 -9.73 -13.56 -20.08
C GLU A 432 -11.14 -13.06 -19.76
N TYR A 433 -11.24 -11.80 -19.35
CA TYR A 433 -12.50 -11.15 -19.00
C TYR A 433 -12.39 -9.65 -19.24
N ILE A 434 -13.48 -9.04 -19.74
CA ILE A 434 -13.60 -7.59 -19.80
C ILE A 434 -15.04 -7.16 -19.51
N GLY A 435 -15.18 -6.29 -18.52
CA GLY A 435 -16.39 -5.55 -18.22
C GLY A 435 -16.15 -4.04 -18.29
N PRO A 436 -17.17 -3.22 -18.03
CA PRO A 436 -17.07 -1.76 -18.10
C PRO A 436 -15.97 -1.17 -17.22
N ARG A 437 -15.75 -1.76 -16.05
CA ARG A 437 -14.90 -1.22 -14.96
C ARG A 437 -13.77 -2.14 -14.49
N LEU A 438 -13.77 -3.41 -14.91
CA LEU A 438 -12.78 -4.40 -14.50
C LEU A 438 -12.43 -5.31 -15.67
N ARG A 439 -11.15 -5.70 -15.76
CA ARG A 439 -10.70 -6.72 -16.71
C ARG A 439 -9.67 -7.65 -16.09
N ILE A 440 -9.57 -8.85 -16.64
CA ILE A 440 -8.59 -9.88 -16.27
C ILE A 440 -7.81 -10.22 -17.54
N LEU A 441 -6.49 -10.14 -17.45
CA LEU A 441 -5.58 -10.53 -18.52
C LEU A 441 -4.59 -11.59 -18.02
N GLN A 442 -4.16 -12.45 -18.93
CA GLN A 442 -3.08 -13.40 -18.72
C GLN A 442 -1.92 -13.07 -19.65
N ASN A 443 -0.72 -12.91 -19.08
CA ASN A 443 0.49 -12.75 -19.86
C ASN A 443 0.96 -14.11 -20.38
N LEU A 444 1.00 -14.28 -21.70
CA LEU A 444 1.42 -15.54 -22.34
C LEU A 444 2.94 -15.63 -22.51
N ASN A 445 3.66 -14.51 -22.52
CA ASN A 445 5.12 -14.48 -22.63
C ASN A 445 5.81 -14.74 -21.27
N GLY A 446 5.09 -14.51 -20.16
CA GLY A 446 5.65 -14.46 -18.80
C GLY A 446 5.27 -15.64 -17.90
N GLY A 447 5.16 -16.83 -18.46
CA GLY A 447 4.78 -18.03 -17.71
C GLY A 447 3.36 -17.98 -17.13
N GLY A 448 2.46 -17.19 -17.73
CA GLY A 448 1.03 -17.29 -17.46
C GLY A 448 0.50 -16.48 -16.27
N ALA A 449 1.26 -15.51 -15.76
CA ALA A 449 0.79 -14.59 -14.71
C ALA A 449 -0.50 -13.85 -15.11
N ARG A 450 -1.41 -13.64 -14.17
CA ARG A 450 -2.67 -12.92 -14.41
C ARG A 450 -2.68 -11.56 -13.73
N GLY A 451 -3.09 -10.54 -14.48
CA GLY A 451 -3.31 -9.18 -13.98
C GLY A 451 -4.81 -8.88 -13.87
N VAL A 452 -5.22 -8.32 -12.74
CA VAL A 452 -6.54 -7.68 -12.60
C VAL A 452 -6.34 -6.18 -12.70
N GLN A 453 -7.13 -5.57 -13.56
CA GLN A 453 -7.06 -4.14 -13.82
C GLN A 453 -8.43 -3.49 -13.72
N ILE A 454 -8.42 -2.25 -13.26
CA ILE A 454 -9.62 -1.43 -13.09
C ILE A 454 -9.57 -0.23 -14.03
N ARG A 455 -10.72 0.09 -14.62
CA ARG A 455 -10.84 1.23 -15.52
C ARG A 455 -10.92 2.53 -14.72
N LEU A 456 -10.04 3.46 -15.03
CA LEU A 456 -10.06 4.81 -14.48
C LEU A 456 -10.95 5.72 -15.35
N PRO A 457 -11.55 6.76 -14.74
CA PRO A 457 -12.40 7.73 -15.46
C PRO A 457 -11.66 8.51 -16.54
#